data_AF-A0A3L7PDA9-F1
#
_entry.id   AF-A0A3L7PDA9-F1
#
_cell.length_a   1.000
_cell.length_b   1.000
_cell.length_c   1.000
_cell.angle_alpha   90.00
_cell.angle_beta   90.00
_cell.angle_gamma   90.00
#
_symmetry.space_group_name_H-M   'P 1'
#
loop_
_entity.id
_entity.type
_entity.pdbx_description
1 polymer ?
#
loop_
_entity_poly.entity_id
_entity_poly.type
_entity_poly.pdbx_seq_one_letter_code
_entity_poly.pdbx_strand_id
1 'polypeptide(L)'
;MDEFRTSLLDDQIQRLGEEIDRILAPSGRCYLSTEMFHGHPEQRQWITVEGLPKMLEVLGRRFAFNFDLIPEAETLSRCAVRGGSALVCSFVLESKKKPAGER
;
A
#
# COMPACT_ATOMS: atom_id res chain seq x y z
N MET A 1 5.70 -25.44 -5.87
CA MET A 1 6.59 -24.31 -6.19
C MET A 1 5.97 -22.97 -5.79
N ASP A 2 4.64 -22.88 -5.73
CA ASP A 2 3.92 -21.65 -5.34
C ASP A 2 3.99 -21.33 -3.84
N GLU A 3 3.92 -22.33 -2.95
CA GLU A 3 3.93 -22.11 -1.48
C GLU A 3 5.17 -21.36 -0.99
N PHE A 4 6.34 -21.63 -1.58
CA PHE A 4 7.60 -21.00 -1.19
C PHE A 4 7.66 -19.53 -1.62
N ARG A 5 7.04 -19.18 -2.75
CA ARG A 5 6.95 -17.80 -3.26
C ARG A 5 5.98 -16.97 -2.43
N THR A 6 4.84 -17.55 -2.04
CA THR A 6 3.88 -16.91 -1.15
C THR A 6 4.47 -16.65 0.23
N SER A 7 5.18 -17.63 0.78
CA SER A 7 5.86 -17.50 2.09
C SER A 7 6.93 -16.38 2.08
N LEU A 8 7.75 -16.31 1.02
CA LEU A 8 8.75 -15.25 0.89
C LEU A 8 8.11 -13.87 0.77
N LEU A 9 7.01 -13.75 0.02
CA LEU A 9 6.28 -12.49 -0.13
C LEU A 9 5.68 -12.04 1.22
N ASP A 10 5.09 -12.95 1.97
CA ASP A 10 4.54 -12.67 3.30
C ASP A 10 5.63 -12.18 4.27
N ASP A 11 6.78 -12.83 4.30
CA ASP A 11 7.94 -12.42 5.11
C ASP A 11 8.44 -11.03 4.73
N GLN A 12 8.52 -10.72 3.43
CA GLN A 12 8.95 -9.41 2.94
C GLN A 12 7.96 -8.31 3.35
N ILE A 13 6.66 -8.56 3.23
CA ILE A 13 5.61 -7.61 3.62
C ILE A 13 5.65 -7.38 5.15
N GLN A 14 5.83 -8.44 5.94
CA GLN A 14 5.93 -8.30 7.40
C GLN A 14 7.12 -7.44 7.80
N ARG A 15 8.31 -7.73 7.25
CA ARG A 15 9.53 -6.96 7.53
C ARG A 15 9.41 -5.49 7.09
N LEU A 16 8.75 -5.24 5.95
CA LEU A 16 8.46 -3.87 5.52
C LEU A 16 7.59 -3.14 6.55
N GLY A 17 6.53 -3.79 7.05
CA GLY A 17 5.66 -3.24 8.07
C GLY A 17 6.41 -2.93 9.38
N GLU A 18 7.32 -3.81 9.80
CA GLU A 18 8.18 -3.61 10.98
C GLU A 18 9.14 -2.45 10.82
N GLU A 19 9.76 -2.31 9.66
CA GLU A 19 10.68 -1.20 9.38
C GLU A 19 9.94 0.14 9.33
N ILE A 20 8.76 0.20 8.70
CA ILE A 20 7.91 1.40 8.76
C ILE A 20 7.58 1.72 10.21
N ASP A 21 7.14 0.74 11.00
CA ASP A 21 6.84 0.90 12.42
C ASP A 21 8.03 1.39 13.25
N ARG A 22 9.26 0.99 12.89
CA ARG A 22 10.50 1.35 13.58
C ARG A 22 10.92 2.80 13.30
N ILE A 23 10.74 3.27 12.07
CA ILE A 23 11.15 4.62 11.66
C ILE A 23 10.06 5.67 11.87
N LEU A 24 8.79 5.26 11.88
CA LEU A 24 7.67 6.17 11.97
C LEU A 24 7.54 6.71 13.40
N ALA A 25 7.65 8.04 13.56
CA ALA A 25 7.34 8.70 14.82
C ALA A 25 5.88 8.42 15.25
N PRO A 26 5.52 8.56 16.54
CA PRO A 26 4.15 8.31 17.01
C PRO A 26 3.06 9.10 16.27
N SER A 27 3.34 10.34 15.89
CA SER A 27 2.49 11.20 15.05
C SER A 27 2.91 11.23 13.57
N GLY A 28 3.86 10.37 13.20
CA GLY A 28 4.40 10.27 11.86
C GLY A 28 3.39 9.71 10.87
N ARG A 29 3.57 10.08 9.61
CA ARG A 29 2.77 9.60 8.48
C ARG A 29 3.68 8.95 7.45
N CYS A 30 3.21 7.86 6.86
CA CYS A 30 3.87 7.19 5.75
C CYS A 30 2.95 7.23 4.53
N TYR A 31 3.49 7.59 3.37
CA TYR A 31 2.75 7.59 2.12
C TYR A 31 3.04 6.29 1.38
N LEU A 32 1.99 5.53 1.09
CA LEU A 32 2.04 4.32 0.27
C LEU A 32 1.39 4.64 -1.07
N SER A 33 2.03 4.25 -2.17
CA SER A 33 1.42 4.32 -3.51
C SER A 33 1.56 2.97 -4.19
N THR A 34 0.50 2.54 -4.86
CA THR A 34 0.41 1.23 -5.50
C THR A 34 -0.08 1.40 -6.92
N GLU A 35 0.47 0.60 -7.85
CA GLU A 35 0.12 0.69 -9.26
C GLU A 35 -0.87 -0.41 -9.64
N MET A 36 -1.87 -0.03 -10.41
CA MET A 36 -2.80 -0.93 -11.09
C MET A 36 -2.60 -0.79 -12.60
N PHE A 37 -2.74 -1.91 -13.30
CA PHE A 37 -2.47 -2.01 -14.72
C PHE A 37 -3.69 -2.53 -15.47
N HIS A 38 -3.68 -2.38 -16.80
CA HIS A 38 -4.56 -3.17 -17.65
C HIS A 38 -3.88 -4.47 -18.03
N GLY A 39 -4.61 -5.60 -17.94
CA GLY A 39 -4.12 -6.88 -18.48
C GLY A 39 -4.04 -6.87 -20.01
N HIS A 40 -4.91 -6.10 -20.65
CA HIS A 40 -4.92 -5.86 -22.10
C HIS A 40 -5.47 -4.44 -22.40
N PRO A 41 -4.96 -3.70 -23.41
CA PRO A 41 -5.42 -2.33 -23.71
C PRO A 41 -6.93 -2.18 -23.96
N GLU A 42 -7.58 -3.23 -24.45
CA GLU A 42 -9.03 -3.25 -24.71
C GLU A 42 -9.88 -3.62 -23.49
N GLN A 43 -9.26 -4.09 -22.40
CA GLN A 43 -9.96 -4.42 -21.17
C GLN A 43 -10.25 -3.15 -20.37
N ARG A 44 -11.52 -2.97 -19.98
CA ARG A 44 -11.94 -1.85 -19.14
C ARG A 44 -11.58 -2.02 -17.66
N GLN A 45 -11.16 -3.21 -17.25
CA GLN A 45 -10.85 -3.52 -15.87
C GLN A 45 -9.37 -3.22 -15.56
N TRP A 46 -9.16 -2.61 -14.40
CA TRP A 46 -7.85 -2.44 -13.79
C TRP A 46 -7.57 -3.66 -12.91
N ILE A 47 -6.37 -4.22 -13.04
CA ILE A 47 -5.90 -5.33 -12.23
C ILE A 47 -4.82 -4.82 -11.26
N THR A 48 -4.90 -5.30 -10.02
CA THR A 48 -3.88 -5.08 -9.02
C THR A 48 -2.73 -6.06 -9.24
N VAL A 49 -1.52 -5.68 -8.83
CA VAL A 49 -0.38 -6.61 -8.81
C VAL A 49 -0.70 -7.77 -7.85
N GLU A 50 -0.32 -8.98 -8.25
CA GLU A 50 -0.42 -10.17 -7.40
C GLU A 50 0.25 -9.91 -6.04
N GLY A 51 -0.47 -10.17 -4.95
CA GLY A 51 0.00 -9.90 -3.59
C GLY A 51 -0.41 -8.55 -2.99
N LEU A 52 -0.88 -7.59 -3.79
CA LEU A 52 -1.30 -6.29 -3.25
C LEU A 52 -2.39 -6.39 -2.18
N PRO A 53 -3.48 -7.18 -2.36
CA PRO A 53 -4.49 -7.33 -1.30
C PRO A 53 -3.91 -7.86 0.01
N LYS A 54 -2.96 -8.80 -0.07
CA LYS A 54 -2.29 -9.35 1.10
C LYS A 54 -1.40 -8.32 1.80
N MET A 55 -0.68 -7.54 1.02
CA MET A 55 0.14 -6.43 1.53
C MET A 55 -0.74 -5.43 2.30
N LEU A 56 -1.85 -5.00 1.72
CA LEU A 56 -2.78 -4.08 2.37
C LEU A 56 -3.40 -4.68 3.64
N GLU A 57 -3.72 -5.97 3.64
CA GLU A 57 -4.19 -6.69 4.83
C GLU A 57 -3.16 -6.65 5.96
N VAL A 58 -1.89 -6.99 5.68
CA VAL A 58 -0.83 -7.01 6.69
C VAL A 58 -0.54 -5.61 7.21
N LEU A 59 -0.42 -4.62 6.31
CA LEU A 59 -0.22 -3.22 6.71
C LEU A 59 -1.40 -2.70 7.54
N GLY A 60 -2.64 -3.05 7.18
CA GLY A 60 -3.84 -2.66 7.92
C GLY A 60 -3.95 -3.21 9.33
N ARG A 61 -3.20 -4.26 9.67
CA ARG A 61 -3.09 -4.74 11.06
C ARG A 61 -2.25 -3.78 11.93
N ARG A 62 -1.27 -3.08 11.34
CA ARG A 62 -0.31 -2.20 12.04
C ARG A 62 -0.64 -0.71 11.91
N PHE A 63 -1.19 -0.31 10.78
CA PHE A 63 -1.45 1.09 10.45
C PHE A 63 -2.95 1.36 10.24
N ALA A 64 -3.35 2.59 10.52
CA ALA A 64 -4.63 3.13 10.09
C ALA A 64 -4.46 3.76 8.71
N PHE A 65 -5.40 3.49 7.81
CA PHE A 65 -5.47 4.15 6.51
C PHE A 65 -6.28 5.42 6.67
N ASN A 66 -5.65 6.58 6.42
CA ASN A 66 -6.30 7.87 6.48
C ASN A 66 -6.60 8.35 5.06
N PHE A 67 -7.87 8.21 4.67
CA PHE A 67 -8.35 8.58 3.33
C PHE A 67 -8.71 10.06 3.21
N ASP A 68 -8.83 10.78 4.33
CA ASP A 68 -9.23 12.19 4.35
C ASP A 68 -8.04 13.14 4.07
N LEU A 69 -6.81 12.63 4.22
CA LEU A 69 -5.59 13.43 4.06
C LEU A 69 -5.11 13.57 2.62
N ILE A 70 -5.55 12.69 1.71
CA ILE A 70 -5.23 12.80 0.29
C ILE A 70 -6.48 13.36 -0.40
N PRO A 71 -6.38 14.49 -1.12
CA PRO A 71 -7.48 14.97 -1.94
C PRO A 71 -7.98 13.85 -2.86
N GLU A 72 -9.29 13.67 -3.02
CA GLU A 72 -9.85 12.57 -3.80
C GLU A 72 -9.28 12.48 -5.24
N ALA A 73 -9.00 13.65 -5.84
CA ALA A 73 -8.38 13.78 -7.15
C ALA A 73 -6.92 13.28 -7.21
N GLU A 74 -6.25 13.14 -6.08
CA GLU A 74 -4.86 12.68 -5.94
C GLU A 74 -4.80 11.23 -5.43
N THR A 75 -5.85 10.74 -4.77
CA THR A 75 -5.97 9.33 -4.32
C THR A 75 -5.90 8.37 -5.49
N LEU A 76 -6.47 8.76 -6.64
CA LEU A 76 -6.42 8.00 -7.88
C LEU A 76 -5.87 8.88 -9.00
N SER A 77 -4.63 8.61 -9.41
CA SER A 77 -4.00 9.33 -10.52
C SER A 77 -3.69 8.38 -11.69
N ARG A 78 -3.98 8.84 -12.91
CA ARG A 78 -3.62 8.10 -14.13
C ARG A 78 -2.25 8.56 -14.59
N CYS A 79 -1.36 7.63 -14.87
CA CYS A 79 -0.05 7.92 -15.46
C CYS A 79 0.23 7.01 -16.66
N ALA A 80 1.18 7.42 -17.51
CA ALA A 80 1.64 6.61 -18.63
C ALA A 80 3.00 5.98 -18.27
N VAL A 81 3.08 4.66 -18.26
CA VAL A 81 4.32 3.91 -17.98
C VAL A 81 4.68 3.12 -19.23
N ARG A 82 5.80 3.46 -19.86
CA ARG A 82 6.35 2.77 -21.05
C ARG A 82 5.32 2.58 -22.20
N GLY A 83 4.41 3.54 -22.37
CA GLY A 83 3.37 3.51 -23.41
C GLY A 83 2.06 2.81 -22.99
N GLY A 84 2.01 2.20 -21.80
CA GLY A 84 0.78 1.70 -21.19
C GLY A 84 0.15 2.72 -20.22
N SER A 85 -1.15 2.59 -19.97
CA SER A 85 -1.82 3.34 -18.91
C SER A 85 -1.71 2.60 -17.58
N ALA A 86 -1.34 3.32 -16.52
CA ALA A 86 -1.33 2.85 -15.15
C ALA A 86 -2.25 3.74 -14.30
N LEU A 87 -2.88 3.16 -13.28
CA LEU A 87 -3.63 3.87 -12.28
C LEU A 87 -2.88 3.73 -10.95
N VAL A 88 -2.44 4.84 -10.40
CA VAL A 88 -1.77 4.89 -9.10
C VAL A 88 -2.83 5.14 -8.04
N CYS A 89 -2.85 4.30 -7.02
CA CYS A 89 -3.68 4.45 -5.84
C CYS A 89 -2.79 4.79 -4.64
N SER A 90 -3.03 5.94 -4.03
CA SER A 90 -2.20 6.46 -2.93
C SER A 90 -2.95 6.41 -1.61
N PHE A 91 -2.23 6.12 -0.53
CA PHE A 91 -2.74 5.99 0.83
C PHE A 91 -1.82 6.69 1.83
N VAL A 92 -2.40 7.29 2.86
CA VAL A 92 -1.65 7.69 4.06
C VAL A 92 -1.82 6.63 5.13
N LEU A 93 -0.69 6.15 5.64
CA LEU A 93 -0.60 5.23 6.76
C LEU A 93 -0.21 6.00 8.02
N GLU A 94 -1.01 5.86 9.06
CA GLU A 94 -0.76 6.40 10.39
C GLU A 94 -0.51 5.26 11.39
N SER A 95 0.43 5.47 12.31
CA SER A 95 0.74 4.49 13.34
C SER A 95 -0.47 4.24 14.24
N LYS A 96 -0.80 2.98 14.51
CA LYS A 96 -1.78 2.62 15.55
C LYS A 96 -1.19 2.61 16.95
N LYS A 97 0.11 2.84 17.11
CA LYS A 97 0.76 2.89 18.42
C LYS A 97 0.22 4.09 19.18
N LYS A 98 -0.18 3.89 20.44
CA LYS A 98 -0.51 5.02 21.32
C LYS A 98 0.72 5.92 21.49
N PRO A 99 0.57 7.25 21.48
CA PRO A 99 1.67 8.14 21.81
C PRO A 99 2.16 7.83 23.23
N ALA A 100 3.49 7.84 23.40
CA ALA A 100 4.10 7.60 24.70
C ALA A 100 3.68 8.71 25.68
N GLY A 101 2.65 8.45 26.49
CA GLY A 101 2.14 9.43 27.46
C GLY A 101 0.67 9.30 27.83
N GLU A 102 -0.15 8.62 27.02
CA GLU A 102 -1.57 8.40 27.33
C GLU A 102 -1.74 7.07 28.08
N ARG A 103 -1.82 7.15 29.42
CA ARG A 103 -2.29 6.07 30.29
C ARG A 103 -3.81 6.11 30.39
#